data_AF-A0A662LP62-F1
#
_entry.id   AF-A0A662LP62-F1
#
_cell.length_a   1.000
_cell.length_b   1.000
_cell.length_c   1.000
_cell.angle_alpha   90.00
_cell.angle_beta   90.00
_cell.angle_gamma   90.00
#
_symmetry.space_group_name_H-M   'P 1'
#
loop_
_entity.id
_entity.type
_entity.pdbx_description
1 polymer ?
#
loop_
_entity_poly.entity_id
_entity_poly.type
_entity_poly.pdbx_seq_one_letter_code
_entity_poly.pdbx_strand_id
1 'polypeptide(L)' 'MVQAVIKINDRLNRVLNIVKAKYGFKDKSQAIEYVIEKYESAFLAPELRPEYVEKLEKIRKGKYTQYKSVEELRKKTS' A
#
# COMPACT_ATOMS: atom_id res chain seq x y z
N MET A 1 5.52 12.17 -22.32
CA MET A 1 6.52 11.35 -21.60
C MET A 1 7.45 12.28 -20.85
N VAL A 2 7.71 11.99 -19.59
CA VAL A 2 8.73 12.69 -18.79
C VAL A 2 9.98 11.79 -18.78
N GLN A 3 11.17 12.37 -18.93
CA GLN A 3 12.43 11.63 -18.84
C GLN A 3 13.14 12.00 -17.54
N ALA A 4 13.66 10.98 -16.85
CA ALA A 4 14.44 11.17 -15.63
C ALA A 4 15.73 10.35 -15.72
N VAL A 5 16.84 10.97 -15.34
CA VAL A 5 18.12 10.29 -15.16
C VAL A 5 18.27 9.97 -13.67
N ILE A 6 18.40 8.70 -13.34
CA ILE A 6 18.53 8.25 -11.94
C ILE A 6 19.85 7.51 -11.74
N LYS A 7 20.43 7.66 -10.54
CA LYS A 7 21.53 6.81 -10.08
C LYS A 7 20.96 5.76 -9.14
N ILE A 8 21.23 4.50 -9.43
CA ILE A 8 20.82 3.36 -8.60
C ILE A 8 22.03 2.48 -8.32
N ASN A 9 22.03 1.79 -7.19
CA ASN A 9 23.10 0.86 -6.86
C ASN A 9 23.01 -0.44 -7.69
N ASP A 10 24.10 -1.21 -7.73
CA ASP A 10 24.21 -2.44 -8.51
C ASP A 10 23.15 -3.48 -8.14
N ARG A 11 22.81 -3.58 -6.85
CA ARG A 11 21.80 -4.51 -6.37
C ARG A 11 20.44 -4.20 -6.98
N LEU A 12 19.99 -2.94 -6.93
CA LEU A 12 18.72 -2.51 -7.50
C LEU A 12 18.69 -2.69 -9.02
N ASN A 13 19.81 -2.41 -9.70
CA ASN A 13 19.95 -2.63 -11.13
C ASN A 13 19.77 -4.12 -11.52
N ARG A 14 20.31 -5.04 -10.71
CA ARG A 14 20.10 -6.49 -10.89
C ARG A 14 18.65 -6.90 -10.65
N VAL A 15 18.00 -6.35 -9.63
CA VAL A 15 16.57 -6.60 -9.36
C VAL A 15 15.71 -6.14 -10.54
N LEU A 16 15.96 -4.94 -11.09
CA LEU A 16 15.24 -4.45 -12.26
C LEU A 16 15.45 -5.34 -13.50
N ASN A 17 16.64 -5.91 -13.69
CA ASN A 17 16.87 -6.88 -14.77
C ASN A 17 16.01 -8.15 -14.60
N ILE A 18 15.88 -8.65 -13.37
CA ILE A 18 15.03 -9.82 -13.08
C ILE A 18 13.57 -9.51 -13.38
N VAL A 19 13.07 -8.35 -12.92
CA VAL A 19 11.69 -7.91 -13.20
C VAL A 19 11.48 -7.77 -14.71
N LYS A 20 12.39 -7.09 -15.40
CA LYS A 20 12.36 -6.93 -16.86
C LYS A 20 12.24 -8.28 -17.58
N ALA A 21 13.09 -9.24 -17.22
CA ALA A 21 13.08 -10.57 -17.84
C ALA A 21 11.80 -11.36 -17.51
N LYS A 22 11.35 -11.31 -16.26
CA LYS A 22 10.16 -12.04 -15.80
C LYS A 22 8.88 -11.64 -16.54
N TYR A 23 8.73 -10.35 -16.84
CA TYR A 23 7.53 -9.81 -17.48
C TYR A 23 7.71 -9.50 -18.97
N GLY A 24 8.86 -9.86 -19.56
CA GLY A 24 9.12 -9.66 -20.99
C GLY A 24 9.24 -8.19 -21.42
N PHE A 25 9.64 -7.29 -20.51
CA PHE A 25 9.74 -5.87 -20.82
C PHE A 25 10.91 -5.56 -21.77
N LYS A 26 10.71 -4.60 -22.67
CA LYS A 26 11.68 -4.19 -23.69
C LYS A 26 12.88 -3.47 -23.07
N ASP A 27 12.63 -2.62 -22.09
CA ASP A 27 13.65 -1.82 -21.41
C ASP A 27 13.45 -1.76 -19.89
N LYS A 28 14.38 -1.09 -19.21
CA LYS A 28 14.33 -0.92 -17.75
C LYS A 28 13.32 0.14 -17.32
N SER A 29 12.93 1.05 -18.20
CA SER A 29 11.95 2.09 -17.87
C SER A 29 10.58 1.44 -17.65
N GLN A 30 10.18 0.52 -18.53
CA GLN A 30 8.97 -0.29 -18.33
C GLN A 30 8.99 -1.11 -17.03
N ALA A 31 10.16 -1.67 -16.68
CA ALA A 31 10.32 -2.38 -15.41
C ALA A 31 10.16 -1.47 -14.19
N ILE A 32 10.66 -0.23 -14.28
CA ILE A 32 10.51 0.79 -13.23
C ILE A 32 9.05 1.21 -13.09
N GLU A 33 8.37 1.52 -14.20
CA GLU A 33 6.94 1.86 -14.21
C GLU A 33 6.12 0.75 -13.53
N TYR A 34 6.33 -0.51 -13.91
CA TYR A 34 5.65 -1.65 -13.30
C TYR A 34 5.89 -1.75 -11.78
N VAL A 35 7.13 -1.54 -11.32
CA VAL A 35 7.44 -1.59 -9.88
C VAL A 35 6.75 -0.44 -9.13
N ILE A 36 6.70 0.75 -9.72
CA ILE A 36 6.02 1.92 -9.14
C ILE A 36 4.51 1.68 -9.08
N GLU A 37 3.89 1.17 -10.14
CA GLU A 37 2.46 0.82 -10.16
C GLU A 37 2.13 -0.23 -9.09
N LYS A 38 2.99 -1.24 -8.90
CA LYS A 38 2.83 -2.22 -7.83
C LYS A 38 3.00 -1.61 -6.46
N TYR A 39 3.94 -0.69 -6.30
CA TYR A 39 4.10 0.05 -5.05
C TYR A 39 2.86 0.91 -4.76
N GLU A 40 2.36 1.62 -5.77
CA GLU A 40 1.14 2.42 -5.66
C GLU A 40 -0.05 1.54 -5.26
N SER A 41 -0.30 0.47 -6.00
CA SER A 41 -1.40 -0.46 -5.71
C SER A 41 -1.31 -1.12 -4.33
N ALA A 42 -0.10 -1.43 -3.86
CA ALA A 42 0.12 -2.14 -2.60
C ALA A 42 0.21 -1.20 -1.38
N PHE A 43 0.68 0.03 -1.55
CA PHE A 43 1.04 0.92 -0.45
C PHE A 43 0.45 2.33 -0.53
N LEU A 44 0.12 2.84 -1.72
CA LEU A 44 -0.40 4.21 -1.89
C LEU A 44 -1.88 4.27 -2.28
N ALA A 45 -2.47 3.16 -2.74
CA ALA A 45 -3.88 3.08 -3.12
C ALA A 45 -4.75 3.63 -1.96
N PRO A 46 -5.46 4.76 -2.16
CA PRO A 46 -6.15 5.49 -1.08
C PRO A 46 -7.42 4.84 -0.55
N GLU A 47 -7.78 3.64 -1.00
CA GLU A 47 -9.03 3.02 -0.59
C GLU A 47 -8.71 1.88 0.39
N LEU A 48 -9.33 1.98 1.56
CA LEU A 48 -9.47 0.86 2.48
C LEU A 48 -9.75 -0.39 1.64
N ARG A 49 -8.91 -1.44 1.80
CA ARG A 49 -9.18 -2.75 1.21
C ARG A 49 -10.69 -3.04 1.36
N PRO A 50 -11.41 -3.51 0.34
CA PRO A 50 -12.86 -3.69 0.41
C PRO A 50 -13.32 -4.41 1.68
N GLU A 51 -12.55 -5.41 2.14
CA GLU A 51 -12.72 -6.11 3.40
C GLU A 51 -12.75 -5.19 4.64
N TYR A 52 -11.91 -4.16 4.66
CA TYR A 52 -11.83 -3.17 5.72
C TYR A 52 -12.98 -2.16 5.65
N VAL A 53 -13.44 -1.79 4.45
CA VAL A 53 -14.67 -1.00 4.27
C VAL A 53 -15.86 -1.75 4.83
N GLU A 54 -16.01 -3.03 4.47
CA GLU A 54 -17.08 -3.89 5.01
C GLU A 54 -16.99 -4.02 6.54
N LYS A 55 -15.78 -4.14 7.09
CA LYS A 55 -15.55 -4.17 8.53
C LYS A 55 -15.98 -2.85 9.19
N LEU A 56 -15.63 -1.70 8.61
CA LEU A 56 -16.05 -0.40 9.13
C LEU A 56 -17.55 -0.19 9.03
N GLU A 57 -18.20 -0.65 7.95
CA GLU A 57 -19.66 -0.57 7.78
C GLU A 57 -20.39 -1.47 8.79
N LYS A 58 -19.85 -2.64 9.11
CA LYS A 58 -20.35 -3.50 10.19
C LYS A 58 -20.18 -2.86 11.56
N ILE A 59 -19.02 -2.25 11.83
CA ILE A 59 -18.78 -1.49 13.06
C ILE A 59 -19.79 -0.33 13.14
N ARG A 60 -19.97 0.43 12.04
CA ARG A 60 -20.91 1.55 11.88
C ARG A 60 -22.33 1.25 12.36
N LYS A 61 -22.82 0.05 12.02
CA LYS A 61 -24.18 -0.43 12.34
C LYS A 61 -24.29 -1.13 13.72
N GLY A 62 -23.17 -1.32 14.42
CA GLY A 62 -23.11 -2.01 15.70
C GLY A 62 -23.64 -1.18 16.87
N LYS A 63 -23.76 -1.82 18.05
CA LYS A 63 -24.04 -1.13 19.31
C LYS A 63 -22.76 -0.51 19.85
N TYR A 64 -22.81 0.78 20.14
CA TYR A 64 -21.69 1.51 20.74
C TYR A 64 -21.93 1.79 22.21
N THR A 65 -20.85 1.75 22.97
CA THR A 65 -20.82 2.35 24.30
C THR A 65 -20.09 3.67 24.19
N GLN A 66 -20.77 4.77 24.49
CA GLN A 66 -20.12 6.07 24.61
C GLN A 66 -19.47 6.18 25.98
N TYR A 67 -18.27 6.76 26.00
CA TYR A 67 -17.51 7.02 27.22
C TYR A 67 -17.19 8.51 27.28
N LYS A 68 -17.28 9.09 28.48
CA LYS A 68 -17.02 10.53 28.66
C LYS A 68 -15.54 10.85 28.78
N SER A 69 -14.70 9.85 29.10
CA SER A 69 -13.25 9.99 29.17
C SER A 69 -12.51 8.70 28.84
N VAL A 70 -11.23 8.82 28.50
CA VAL A 70 -10.33 7.69 28.26
C VAL A 70 -10.16 6.83 29.54
N GLU A 71 -10.24 7.46 30.71
CA GLU A 71 -10.15 6.77 32.00
C GLU A 71 -11.37 5.85 32.24
N GLU A 72 -12.57 6.31 31.88
CA GLU A 72 -13.81 5.52 31.97
C GLU A 72 -13.77 4.31 31.03
N LEU A 73 -13.24 4.49 29.83
CA LEU A 73 -13.02 3.41 28.86
C LEU A 73 -12.05 2.34 29.40
N ARG A 74 -10.90 2.78 29.95
CA ARG A 74 -9.87 1.88 30.48
C ARG A 74 -10.40 1.03 31.64
N LYS A 75 -11.20 1.60 32.53
CA LYS A 75 -11.81 0.89 33.67
C LYS A 75 -12.77 -0.25 33.26
N LYS A 76 -13.36 -0.22 32.07
CA LYS A 76 -14.25 -1.29 31.57
C LYS A 76 -13.57 -2.32 30.67
N THR A 77 -12.35 -2.04 30.19
CA THR A 77 -11.68 -2.85 29.16
C THR A 77 -10.40 -3.51 29.67
N SER A 78 -9.91 -3.12 30.85
CA SER A 78 -8.88 -3.82 31.64
C SER A 78 -9.55 -4.71 32.69
#